data_AF-A0A212CD60-F1
#
_entry.id   AF-A0A212CD60-F1
#
_cell.length_a   1.000
_cell.length_b   1.000
_cell.length_c   1.000
_cell.angle_alpha   90.00
_cell.angle_beta   90.00
_cell.angle_gamma   90.00
#
_symmetry.space_group_name_H-M   'P 1'
#
loop_
_entity.id
_entity.type
_entity.pdbx_description
1 polymer ?
#
loop_
_entity_poly.entity_id
_entity_poly.type
_entity_poly.pdbx_seq_one_letter_code
_entity_poly.pdbx_strand_id
1 'polypeptide(L)'
;PKGSKSTQSLQSSNQEHVATCEDVILTKPTGIIQFPRYFHRTTTSCHWRLLAPVNHIIRLDIINFQKQPMPLACQGHLWVYEGFGSGKKLI
;
A
#
# COMPACT_ATOMS: atom_id res chain seq x y z
N PRO A 1 -35.24 16.93 5.44
CA PRO A 1 -33.98 17.53 4.93
C PRO A 1 -32.80 16.57 5.19
N LYS A 2 -32.60 15.60 4.29
CA LYS A 2 -31.61 15.63 3.18
C LYS A 2 -30.15 15.54 3.67
N GLY A 3 -29.59 14.33 3.57
CA GLY A 3 -28.30 14.11 2.92
C GLY A 3 -27.09 13.80 3.79
N SER A 4 -27.05 12.64 4.46
CA SER A 4 -25.76 12.00 4.76
C SER A 4 -25.37 11.12 3.58
N LYS A 5 -24.67 11.72 2.60
CA LYS A 5 -23.97 10.96 1.57
C LYS A 5 -22.74 10.32 2.23
N SER A 6 -22.92 9.14 2.81
CA SER A 6 -21.79 8.24 3.03
C SER A 6 -21.25 7.88 1.65
N THR A 7 -20.06 8.39 1.35
CA THR A 7 -19.25 8.04 0.18
C THR A 7 -19.18 6.52 0.11
N GLN A 8 -20.05 5.92 -0.70
CA GLN A 8 -19.96 4.51 -1.03
C GLN A 8 -18.62 4.36 -1.73
N SER A 9 -17.70 3.70 -1.05
CA SER A 9 -16.46 3.18 -1.61
C SER A 9 -16.83 2.57 -2.97
N LEU A 10 -16.29 3.14 -4.04
CA LEU A 10 -16.20 2.52 -5.35
C LEU A 10 -15.28 1.29 -5.19
N GLN A 11 -15.77 0.26 -4.49
CA GLN A 11 -15.13 -1.04 -4.49
C GLN A 11 -15.50 -1.65 -5.84
N SER A 12 -14.67 -1.34 -6.83
CA SER A 12 -14.60 -2.13 -8.05
C SER A 12 -14.40 -3.58 -7.64
N SER A 13 -15.49 -4.35 -7.75
CA SER A 13 -15.62 -5.72 -7.24
C SER A 13 -14.67 -6.72 -7.93
N ASN A 14 -13.81 -6.26 -8.84
CA ASN A 14 -12.89 -7.09 -9.64
C ASN A 14 -11.40 -6.79 -9.39
N GLN A 15 -11.06 -5.85 -8.49
CA GLN A 15 -9.66 -5.54 -8.21
C GLN A 15 -9.14 -6.45 -7.10
N GLU A 16 -8.03 -7.13 -7.33
CA GLU A 16 -7.47 -8.02 -6.33
C GLU A 16 -6.82 -7.22 -5.18
N HIS A 17 -7.08 -7.67 -3.96
CA HIS A 17 -6.57 -7.07 -2.73
C HIS A 17 -5.40 -7.90 -2.20
N VAL A 18 -4.25 -7.26 -2.04
CA VAL A 18 -3.07 -7.85 -1.38
C VAL A 18 -2.95 -7.23 0.00
N ALA A 19 -3.01 -8.06 1.05
CA ALA A 19 -2.97 -7.63 2.45
C ALA A 19 -1.84 -8.26 3.26
N THR A 20 -0.88 -8.93 2.62
CA THR A 20 0.25 -9.60 3.30
C THR A 20 1.35 -8.60 3.65
N CYS A 21 2.05 -8.80 4.78
CA CYS A 21 3.23 -8.03 5.18
C CYS A 21 4.45 -8.96 5.15
N GLU A 22 4.89 -9.24 3.93
CA GLU A 22 6.02 -10.11 3.60
C GLU A 22 6.77 -9.49 2.44
N ASP A 23 8.01 -9.93 2.19
CA ASP A 23 8.77 -9.47 1.02
C ASP A 23 8.28 -10.18 -0.26
N VAL A 24 7.24 -9.62 -0.87
CA VAL A 24 6.56 -10.19 -2.05
C VAL A 24 6.75 -9.34 -3.30
N ILE A 25 6.80 -10.01 -4.46
CA ILE A 25 6.81 -9.37 -5.78
C ILE A 25 5.40 -9.42 -6.36
N LEU A 26 4.83 -8.25 -6.64
CA LEU A 26 3.53 -8.08 -7.26
C LEU A 26 3.74 -7.74 -8.73
N THR A 27 3.26 -8.62 -9.62
CA THR A 27 3.43 -8.52 -11.07
C THR A 27 2.13 -8.21 -11.83
N LYS A 28 1.00 -8.16 -11.11
CA LYS A 28 -0.30 -7.92 -11.73
C LYS A 28 -0.41 -6.48 -12.22
N PRO A 29 -1.06 -6.24 -13.37
CA PRO A 29 -1.12 -4.93 -13.99
C PRO A 29 -1.93 -3.91 -13.18
N THR A 30 -2.90 -4.38 -12.39
CA THR A 30 -3.71 -3.57 -11.49
C THR A 30 -3.99 -4.36 -10.20
N GLY A 31 -4.10 -3.64 -9.09
CA GLY A 31 -4.36 -4.24 -7.78
C GLY A 31 -4.48 -3.17 -6.70
N ILE A 32 -4.91 -3.58 -5.50
CA ILE A 32 -4.93 -2.73 -4.31
C ILE A 32 -4.06 -3.38 -3.26
N ILE A 33 -3.07 -2.64 -2.77
CA ILE A 33 -2.26 -3.05 -1.62
C ILE A 33 -2.88 -2.43 -0.38
N GLN A 34 -3.10 -3.24 0.63
CA GLN A 34 -3.62 -2.82 1.91
C GLN A 34 -2.68 -3.25 3.00
N PHE A 35 -2.50 -2.38 4.00
CA PHE A 35 -1.85 -2.80 5.23
C PHE A 35 -2.66 -3.94 5.86
N PRO A 36 -2.01 -5.03 6.31
CA PRO A 36 -2.71 -6.07 7.05
C PRO A 36 -3.43 -5.45 8.25
N ARG A 37 -4.65 -5.93 8.52
CA ARG A 37 -5.43 -5.45 9.68
C ARG A 37 -4.75 -5.73 11.01
N TYR A 38 -3.89 -6.75 11.05
CA TYR A 38 -3.15 -7.16 12.22
C TYR A 38 -1.66 -7.25 11.87
N PHE A 39 -0.87 -6.38 12.48
CA PHE A 39 0.57 -6.52 12.54
C PHE A 39 0.90 -7.35 13.77
N HIS A 40 1.68 -8.41 13.61
CA HIS A 40 2.22 -9.10 14.77
C HIS A 40 3.14 -8.12 15.51
N ARG A 41 3.24 -8.21 16.84
CA ARG A 41 4.05 -7.27 17.65
C ARG A 41 5.53 -7.24 17.26
N THR A 42 6.01 -8.23 16.53
CA THR A 42 7.39 -8.35 16.04
C THR A 42 7.56 -7.88 14.60
N THR A 43 6.49 -7.49 13.91
CA THR A 43 6.54 -7.04 12.52
C THR A 43 7.10 -5.62 12.46
N THR A 44 8.39 -5.50 12.17
CA THR A 44 9.11 -4.21 12.16
C THR A 44 9.10 -3.53 10.79
N SER A 45 8.91 -4.26 9.69
CA SER A 45 8.86 -3.68 8.34
C SER A 45 8.13 -4.59 7.34
N CYS A 46 7.40 -3.99 6.40
CA CYS A 46 6.80 -4.68 5.26
C CYS A 46 7.44 -4.18 3.97
N HIS A 47 7.64 -5.08 3.01
CA HIS A 47 8.24 -4.74 1.73
C HIS A 47 7.41 -5.31 0.58
N TRP A 48 6.80 -4.44 -0.21
CA TRP A 48 6.16 -4.85 -1.46
C TRP A 48 7.01 -4.37 -2.63
N ARG A 49 7.30 -5.28 -3.55
CA ARG A 49 8.06 -5.00 -4.77
C ARG A 49 7.12 -5.04 -5.96
N LEU A 50 6.98 -3.93 -6.66
CA LEU A 50 6.09 -3.81 -7.82
C LEU A 50 6.91 -3.99 -9.10
N LEU A 51 6.57 -5.01 -9.89
CA LEU A 51 7.25 -5.29 -11.14
C LEU A 51 6.28 -5.15 -12.31
N ALA A 52 6.56 -4.20 -13.20
CA ALA A 52 5.83 -4.04 -14.46
C ALA A 52 6.65 -4.58 -15.64
N PRO A 53 6.01 -4.96 -16.75
CA PRO A 53 6.70 -5.28 -17.99
C PRO A 53 7.54 -4.12 -18.51
N VAL A 54 8.44 -4.42 -19.45
CA VAL A 54 9.24 -3.39 -20.13
C VAL A 54 8.33 -2.34 -20.78
N ASN A 55 8.77 -1.08 -20.75
CA ASN A 55 8.04 0.09 -21.28
C ASN A 55 6.70 0.41 -20.60
N HIS A 56 6.47 -0.10 -19.40
CA HIS A 56 5.31 0.27 -18.58
C HIS A 56 5.76 1.04 -17.33
N ILE A 57 4.95 2.02 -16.93
CA ILE A 57 5.19 2.82 -15.73
C ILE A 57 4.19 2.38 -14.66
N ILE A 58 4.69 2.14 -13.45
CA ILE A 58 3.84 1.85 -12.29
C ILE A 58 3.34 3.17 -11.73
N ARG A 59 2.00 3.32 -11.68
CA ARG A 59 1.34 4.44 -11.01
C ARG A 59 0.82 3.97 -9.66
N LEU A 60 1.22 4.67 -8.60
CA LEU A 60 0.73 4.43 -7.25
C LEU A 60 -0.17 5.60 -6.81
N ASP A 61 -1.44 5.31 -6.52
CA ASP A 61 -2.36 6.28 -5.92
C ASP A 61 -2.59 5.90 -4.45
N ILE A 62 -2.28 6.82 -3.52
CA ILE A 62 -2.49 6.59 -2.09
C ILE A 62 -3.95 6.95 -1.76
N ILE A 63 -4.80 5.94 -1.68
CA ILE A 63 -6.25 6.11 -1.52
C ILE A 63 -6.64 6.42 -0.07
N ASN A 64 -6.03 5.74 0.89
CA ASN A 64 -6.33 5.92 2.31
C ASN A 64 -5.07 5.69 3.16
N PHE A 65 -4.60 6.73 3.83
CA PHE A 65 -3.47 6.67 4.75
C PHE A 65 -3.90 7.26 6.10
N GLN A 66 -4.54 6.43 6.94
CA GLN A 66 -4.94 6.86 8.27
C GLN A 66 -3.78 6.68 9.24
N LYS A 67 -3.14 7.80 9.57
CA LYS A 67 -2.23 7.87 10.70
C LYS A 67 -3.06 7.79 11.98
N GLN A 68 -3.16 6.60 12.57
CA GLN A 68 -3.72 6.51 13.93
C GLN A 68 -2.91 7.43 14.85
N PRO A 69 -3.55 8.18 15.76
CA PRO A 69 -2.84 8.92 16.80
C PRO A 69 -2.22 7.92 17.78
N MET A 70 -1.11 7.31 17.39
CA MET A 70 -0.24 6.56 18.28
C MET A 70 0.67 7.52 19.04
N PRO A 71 1.14 7.15 20.24
CA PRO A 71 2.24 7.84 20.89
C PRO A 71 3.41 7.99 19.91
N LEU A 72 4.11 9.14 19.93
CA LEU A 72 5.20 9.50 19.00
C LEU A 72 6.21 8.37 18.72
N ALA A 73 6.40 7.46 19.69
CA ALA A 73 7.32 6.32 19.61
C ALA A 73 6.88 5.17 18.66
N CYS A 74 5.62 5.13 18.22
CA CYS A 74 5.09 4.03 17.38
C CYS A 74 4.56 4.53 16.02
N GLN A 75 5.15 5.60 15.49
CA GLN A 75 4.69 6.16 14.23
C GLN A 75 5.16 5.28 13.05
N GLY A 76 4.21 4.64 12.37
CA GLY A 76 4.47 3.93 11.12
C GLY A 76 4.80 4.91 9.99
N HIS A 77 5.66 4.48 9.07
CA HIS A 77 6.04 5.25 7.88
C HIS A 77 5.82 4.41 6.62
N LEU A 78 5.39 5.07 5.54
CA LEU A 78 5.35 4.48 4.19
C LEU A 78 6.45 5.14 3.37
N TRP A 79 7.33 4.32 2.79
CA TRP A 79 8.45 4.77 1.98
C TRP A 79 8.27 4.17 0.59
N VAL A 80 8.33 5.02 -0.43
CA VAL A 80 8.22 4.58 -1.83
C VAL A 80 9.59 4.73 -2.46
N TYR A 81 10.08 3.66 -3.06
CA TYR A 81 11.38 3.66 -3.70
C TYR A 81 11.24 3.37 -5.19
N GLU A 82 11.96 4.13 -6.00
CA GLU A 82 12.17 3.85 -7.40
C GLU A 82 13.36 2.89 -7.57
N GLY A 83 13.13 1.74 -8.21
CA GLY A 83 14.14 0.70 -8.45
C GLY A 83 14.27 -0.35 -7.33
N PHE A 84 15.20 -1.29 -7.53
CA PHE A 84 15.45 -2.42 -6.61
C PHE A 84 16.89 -2.46 -6.10
N GLY A 85 17.10 -3.15 -4.98
CA GLY A 85 18.44 -3.41 -4.43
C GLY A 85 19.10 -2.17 -3.82
N SER A 86 20.42 -2.06 -4.02
CA SER A 86 21.26 -0.96 -3.50
C SER A 86 21.10 0.36 -4.28
N GLY A 87 20.62 0.30 -5.52
CA GLY A 87 20.41 1.47 -6.37
C GLY A 87 19.04 2.14 -6.21
N LYS A 88 18.20 1.66 -5.28
CA LYS A 88 16.85 2.20 -5.08
C LYS A 88 16.91 3.64 -4.54
N LYS A 89 16.06 4.51 -5.08
CA LYS A 89 15.98 5.92 -4.68
C LYS A 89 14.66 6.20 -3.99
N LEU A 90 14.69 6.81 -2.80
CA LEU A 90 13.49 7.28 -2.11
C LEU A 90 12.87 8.45 -2.89
N ILE A 91 11.56 8.39 -3.11
CA ILE A 91 10.79 9.44 -3.79
C ILE A 91 9.73 10.06 -2.88
#